data_AF-A0A1Q7BFN5-F1
#
_entry.id   AF-A0A1Q7BFN5-F1
#
_cell.length_a   1.000
_cell.length_b   1.000
_cell.length_c   1.000
_cell.angle_alpha   90.00
_cell.angle_beta   90.00
_cell.angle_gamma   90.00
#
_symmetry.space_group_name_H-M   'P 1'
#
loop_
_entity.id
_entity.type
_entity.pdbx_description
1 polymer ?
#
loop_
_entity_poly.entity_id
_entity_poly.type
_entity_poly.pdbx_seq_one_letter_code
_entity_poly.pdbx_strand_id
1 'polypeptide(L)'
;MTAPFEPVTAVLVIPALAAALLVALPGYRLTATLNVIATFLTFLAAVSLFFGRPQPTSYLLVDDLNNVFIVLTTFVGFTTSVFSASYIGHELEIGRLTPRFLRFYHAMYQLLMFAMNLALVANNIGLIWVAIELATLTTVLMVGIYRTHEALEAAWKYFILGSVGIALALFGTILVYMAARPVLGEGLDAMVWTVLITRASAFDPALLNVAFVFLLLGYGTKVGLAPLHAWLPDAHAEGPTPISAVLSGLLLNVALYALLRFKMLLALNPAALAPGPLMVTMGLISLVFAAFMLYRRRDIKRMFAYSSIEHMGIITFAFGMGGPLANFAGLLHMTMHSLTKSAIFFAVGHIAQVKGTQRIADMGGLTETNPVLGWGLVLGVVAIAGLPPLGIF
;
A
#
# COMPACT_ATOMS: atom_id res chain seq x y z
N MET A 1 -20.23 33.15 5.88
CA MET A 1 -20.54 31.76 5.46
C MET A 1 -19.24 31.01 5.41
N THR A 2 -18.91 30.30 6.49
CA THR A 2 -17.70 29.48 6.57
C THR A 2 -17.84 28.33 5.59
N ALA A 3 -16.96 28.24 4.59
CA ALA A 3 -16.92 27.09 3.69
C ALA A 3 -16.89 25.82 4.56
N PRO A 4 -17.85 24.89 4.41
CA PRO A 4 -17.84 23.67 5.20
C PRO A 4 -16.52 22.95 4.93
N PHE A 5 -15.80 22.62 6.00
CA PHE A 5 -14.54 21.92 5.93
C PHE A 5 -14.78 20.57 5.25
N GLU A 6 -14.48 20.45 3.96
CA GLU A 6 -14.72 19.21 3.21
C GLU A 6 -13.81 18.10 3.74
N PRO A 7 -14.37 16.99 4.26
CA PRO A 7 -13.56 15.94 4.88
C PRO A 7 -12.50 15.33 3.96
N VAL A 8 -12.77 15.23 2.65
CA VAL A 8 -11.78 14.75 1.66
C VAL A 8 -10.58 15.67 1.56
N THR A 9 -10.80 16.98 1.58
CA THR A 9 -9.72 17.96 1.57
C THR A 9 -8.89 17.82 2.83
N ALA A 10 -9.51 17.56 3.99
CA ALA A 10 -8.79 17.32 5.24
C ALA A 10 -7.89 16.06 5.18
N VAL A 11 -8.37 14.96 4.59
CA VAL A 11 -7.60 13.71 4.41
C VAL A 11 -6.31 13.93 3.61
N LEU A 12 -6.26 14.95 2.75
CA LEU A 12 -5.09 15.30 1.95
C LEU A 12 -4.25 16.43 2.56
N VAL A 13 -4.89 17.50 3.02
CA VAL A 13 -4.20 18.70 3.51
C VAL A 13 -3.48 18.44 4.83
N ILE A 14 -4.05 17.64 5.73
CA ILE A 14 -3.42 17.32 7.02
C ILE A 14 -2.05 16.65 6.81
N PRO A 15 -1.90 15.54 6.07
CA PRO A 15 -0.60 14.92 5.88
C PRO A 15 0.35 15.79 5.05
N ALA A 16 -0.15 16.57 4.07
CA ALA A 16 0.71 17.48 3.30
C ALA A 16 1.31 18.60 4.15
N LEU A 17 0.50 19.26 4.99
CA LEU A 17 0.96 20.30 5.92
C LEU A 17 1.86 19.71 7.00
N ALA A 18 1.52 18.53 7.53
CA ALA A 18 2.36 17.84 8.50
C ALA A 18 3.73 17.51 7.92
N ALA A 19 3.80 17.02 6.67
CA ALA A 19 5.07 16.78 5.99
C ALA A 19 5.92 18.04 5.90
N ALA A 20 5.34 19.17 5.46
CA ALA A 20 6.06 20.45 5.37
C ALA A 20 6.55 20.96 6.74
N LEU A 21 5.72 20.84 7.77
CA LEU A 21 6.06 21.25 9.14
C LEU A 21 7.18 20.39 9.74
N LEU A 22 7.10 19.07 9.56
CA LEU A 22 8.06 18.11 10.13
C LEU A 22 9.47 18.22 9.51
N VAL A 23 9.60 18.74 8.28
CA VAL A 23 10.90 19.06 7.68
C VAL A 23 11.62 20.18 8.46
N ALA A 24 10.87 21.19 8.91
CA ALA A 24 11.43 22.38 9.54
C ALA A 24 11.72 22.22 11.04
N LEU A 25 10.98 21.34 11.74
CA LEU A 25 11.06 21.24 13.19
C LEU A 25 12.26 20.42 13.70
N PRO A 26 13.06 20.94 14.65
CA PRO A 26 14.06 20.16 15.37
C PRO A 26 13.43 19.40 16.56
N GLY A 27 13.90 18.18 16.80
CA GLY A 27 13.58 17.42 18.02
C GLY A 27 12.67 16.21 17.82
N TYR A 28 13.13 15.06 18.29
CA TYR A 28 12.47 13.76 18.11
C TYR A 28 11.08 13.68 18.77
N ARG A 29 10.97 14.00 20.06
CA ARG A 29 9.72 13.83 20.81
C ARG A 29 8.59 14.70 20.25
N LEU A 30 8.91 15.92 19.83
CA LEU A 30 7.94 16.84 19.22
C LEU A 30 7.52 16.33 17.83
N THR A 31 8.47 15.97 16.97
CA THR A 31 8.17 15.48 15.61
C THR A 31 7.39 14.16 15.62
N ALA A 32 7.72 13.24 16.53
CA ALA A 32 6.97 11.99 16.70
C ALA A 32 5.52 12.25 17.18
N THR A 33 5.34 13.11 18.20
CA THR A 33 4.00 13.47 18.70
C THR A 33 3.16 14.16 17.62
N LEU A 34 3.75 15.11 16.89
CA LEU A 34 3.06 15.80 15.79
C LEU A 34 2.69 14.83 14.65
N ASN A 35 3.57 13.88 14.33
CA ASN A 35 3.29 12.83 13.35
C ASN A 35 2.08 11.98 13.77
N VAL A 36 2.02 11.57 15.05
CA VAL A 36 0.88 10.82 15.60
C VAL A 36 -0.41 11.64 15.53
N ILE A 37 -0.38 12.89 15.99
CA ILE A 37 -1.54 13.79 15.96
C ILE A 37 -2.04 13.98 14.52
N ALA A 38 -1.14 14.25 13.57
CA ALA A 38 -1.51 14.42 12.16
C ALA A 38 -2.17 13.16 11.59
N THR A 39 -1.62 11.97 11.83
CA THR A 39 -2.26 10.72 11.38
C THR A 39 -3.59 10.44 12.06
N PHE A 40 -3.73 10.77 13.34
CA PHE A 40 -4.98 10.61 14.09
C PHE A 40 -6.08 11.52 13.54
N LEU A 41 -5.76 12.80 13.30
CA LEU A 41 -6.70 13.75 12.68
C LEU A 41 -7.08 13.33 11.26
N THR A 42 -6.12 12.80 10.49
CA THR A 42 -6.38 12.26 9.15
C THR A 42 -7.32 11.05 9.21
N PHE A 43 -7.16 10.17 10.21
CA PHE A 43 -8.07 9.05 10.45
C PHE A 43 -9.47 9.50 10.85
N LEU A 44 -9.61 10.49 11.74
CA LEU A 44 -10.92 11.07 12.07
C LEU A 44 -11.61 11.69 10.86
N ALA A 45 -10.85 12.38 10.00
CA ALA A 45 -11.34 12.93 8.74
C ALA A 45 -11.76 11.83 7.75
N ALA A 46 -11.04 10.70 7.71
CA ALA A 46 -11.43 9.55 6.90
C ALA A 46 -12.74 8.90 7.41
N VAL A 47 -12.89 8.75 8.74
CA VAL A 47 -14.12 8.19 9.33
C VAL A 47 -15.34 9.07 9.05
N SER A 48 -15.18 10.40 9.03
CA SER A 48 -16.30 11.30 8.75
C SER A 48 -16.85 11.18 7.32
N LEU A 49 -16.09 10.61 6.38
CA LEU A 49 -16.55 10.30 5.02
C LEU A 49 -17.68 9.27 4.95
N PHE A 50 -17.83 8.42 5.99
CA PHE A 50 -19.00 7.52 6.08
C PHE A 50 -20.31 8.28 6.30
N PHE A 51 -20.26 9.45 6.93
CA PHE A 51 -21.43 10.24 7.30
C PHE A 51 -21.75 11.37 6.32
N GLY A 52 -20.78 11.77 5.49
CA GLY A 52 -20.96 12.81 4.48
C GLY A 52 -20.11 12.55 3.24
N ARG A 53 -20.77 12.21 2.13
CA ARG A 53 -20.10 12.03 0.83
C ARG A 53 -20.01 13.39 0.11
N PRO A 54 -18.81 13.89 -0.20
CA PRO A 54 -18.69 15.09 -1.02
C PRO A 54 -19.04 14.80 -2.47
N GLN A 55 -19.41 15.85 -3.19
CA GLN A 55 -19.69 15.74 -4.62
C GLN A 55 -18.40 15.43 -5.39
N PRO A 56 -18.44 14.52 -6.39
CA PRO A 56 -17.29 14.26 -7.24
C PRO A 56 -16.84 15.52 -7.98
N THR A 57 -15.53 15.75 -8.00
CA THR A 57 -14.88 16.78 -8.83
C THR A 57 -14.03 16.11 -9.90
N SER A 58 -13.51 16.86 -10.88
CA SER A 58 -12.63 16.28 -11.92
C SER A 58 -11.37 15.61 -11.37
N TYR A 59 -10.96 15.95 -10.14
CA TYR A 59 -9.75 15.40 -9.51
C TYR A 59 -10.02 14.48 -8.34
N LEU A 60 -11.09 14.69 -7.57
CA LEU A 60 -11.37 14.00 -6.32
C LEU A 60 -12.73 13.30 -6.36
N LEU A 61 -12.77 12.04 -5.92
CA LEU A 61 -13.94 11.19 -5.85
C LEU A 61 -13.89 10.36 -4.57
N VAL A 62 -15.03 10.24 -3.89
CA VAL A 62 -15.24 9.24 -2.83
C VAL A 62 -16.45 8.40 -3.19
N ASP A 63 -16.26 7.09 -3.24
CA ASP A 63 -17.29 6.09 -3.46
C ASP A 63 -17.18 4.94 -2.44
N ASP A 64 -18.08 3.97 -2.55
CA ASP A 64 -18.16 2.86 -1.59
C ASP A 64 -16.88 2.01 -1.55
N LEU A 65 -16.21 1.86 -2.69
CA LEU A 65 -15.00 1.06 -2.79
C LEU A 65 -13.81 1.77 -2.13
N ASN A 66 -13.55 3.02 -2.51
CA ASN A 66 -12.37 3.72 -2.00
C ASN A 66 -12.51 4.14 -0.53
N ASN A 67 -13.72 4.37 -0.03
CA ASN A 67 -13.93 4.77 1.37
C ASN A 67 -13.40 3.72 2.36
N VAL A 68 -13.61 2.43 2.07
CA VAL A 68 -13.06 1.32 2.86
C VAL A 68 -11.54 1.38 2.91
N PHE A 69 -10.89 1.65 1.77
CA PHE A 69 -9.43 1.75 1.70
C PHE A 69 -8.88 3.00 2.39
N ILE A 70 -9.56 4.14 2.29
CA ILE A 70 -9.12 5.39 2.92
C ILE A 70 -9.11 5.22 4.44
N VAL A 71 -10.19 4.65 4.99
CA VAL A 71 -10.31 4.42 6.44
C VAL A 71 -9.30 3.38 6.91
N LEU A 72 -9.14 2.27 6.18
CA LEU A 72 -8.14 1.26 6.51
C LEU A 72 -6.71 1.82 6.45
N THR A 73 -6.39 2.57 5.40
CA THR A 73 -5.08 3.21 5.19
C THR A 73 -4.75 4.18 6.31
N THR A 74 -5.69 5.04 6.67
CA THR A 74 -5.49 6.02 7.73
C THR A 74 -5.48 5.39 9.13
N PHE A 75 -6.25 4.34 9.38
CA PHE A 75 -6.24 3.59 10.65
C PHE A 75 -4.90 2.88 10.88
N VAL A 76 -4.42 2.11 9.90
CA VAL A 76 -3.11 1.45 9.98
C VAL A 76 -1.99 2.48 9.99
N GLY A 77 -2.12 3.57 9.22
CA GLY A 77 -1.17 4.68 9.24
C GLY A 77 -1.06 5.36 10.61
N PHE A 78 -2.18 5.50 11.33
CA PHE A 78 -2.21 6.01 12.69
C PHE A 78 -1.59 5.02 13.69
N THR A 79 -2.03 3.76 13.70
CA THR A 79 -1.47 2.76 14.63
C THR A 79 0.02 2.54 14.39
N THR A 80 0.46 2.58 13.13
CA THR A 80 1.88 2.50 12.78
C THR A 80 2.66 3.74 13.19
N SER A 81 2.07 4.94 13.17
CA SER A 81 2.76 6.15 13.64
C SER A 81 3.01 6.11 15.14
N VAL A 82 2.08 5.54 15.92
CA VAL A 82 2.22 5.31 17.37
C VAL A 82 3.35 4.31 17.64
N PHE A 83 3.35 3.16 16.96
CA PHE A 83 4.44 2.18 17.06
C PHE A 83 5.78 2.78 16.62
N SER A 84 5.77 3.52 15.51
CA SER A 84 6.97 4.16 14.95
C SER A 84 7.58 5.19 15.89
N ALA A 85 6.77 5.86 16.72
CA ALA A 85 7.29 6.79 17.71
C ALA A 85 8.27 6.05 18.62
N SER A 86 7.84 5.01 19.33
CA SER A 86 8.72 4.23 20.22
C SER A 86 9.88 3.57 19.47
N TYR A 87 9.60 2.93 18.33
CA TYR A 87 10.61 2.19 17.55
C TYR A 87 11.81 3.06 17.16
N ILE A 88 11.54 4.27 16.64
CA ILE A 88 12.59 5.16 16.15
C ILE A 88 13.36 5.82 17.29
N GLY A 89 12.74 6.00 18.46
CA GLY A 89 13.44 6.46 19.66
C GLY A 89 14.56 5.51 20.06
N HIS A 90 14.28 4.20 20.05
CA HIS A 90 15.28 3.18 20.32
C HIS A 90 16.40 3.17 19.27
N GLU A 91 16.06 3.29 17.98
CA GLU A 91 17.04 3.36 16.87
C GLU A 91 17.97 4.59 16.97
N LEU A 92 17.47 5.69 17.54
CA LEU A 92 18.25 6.89 17.83
C LEU A 92 19.18 6.68 19.04
N GLU A 93 18.71 6.02 20.09
CA GLU A 93 19.48 5.72 21.32
C GLU A 93 20.69 4.81 21.03
N ILE A 94 20.51 3.81 20.17
CA ILE A 94 21.60 2.90 19.76
C ILE A 94 22.51 3.49 18.66
N GLY A 95 22.26 4.73 18.22
CA GLY A 95 23.08 5.45 17.24
C GLY A 95 22.93 4.99 15.80
N ARG A 96 21.94 4.16 15.47
CA ARG A 96 21.70 3.67 14.09
C ARG A 96 21.07 4.74 13.19
N LEU A 97 20.34 5.70 13.78
CA LEU A 97 19.77 6.86 13.09
C LEU A 97 20.31 8.17 13.67
N THR A 98 20.47 9.17 12.81
CA THR A 98 20.85 10.53 13.24
C THR A 98 19.63 11.45 13.34
N PRO A 99 19.67 12.52 14.17
CA PRO A 99 18.58 13.50 14.26
C PRO A 99 18.21 14.17 12.92
N ARG A 100 19.13 14.21 11.95
CA ARG A 100 18.85 14.72 10.60
C ARG A 100 17.99 13.73 9.80
N PHE A 101 18.36 12.44 9.81
CA PHE A 101 17.58 11.40 9.14
C PHE A 101 16.20 11.19 9.77
N LEU A 102 16.07 11.47 11.06
CA LEU A 102 14.79 11.42 11.75
C LEU A 102 13.76 12.44 11.25
N ARG A 103 14.17 13.71 11.06
CA ARG A 103 13.28 14.74 10.50
C ARG A 103 12.80 14.34 9.11
N PHE A 104 13.74 13.85 8.31
CA PHE A 104 13.46 13.31 7.00
C PHE A 104 12.49 12.12 7.05
N TYR A 105 12.67 11.20 8.00
CA TYR A 105 11.78 10.05 8.20
C TYR A 105 10.32 10.45 8.45
N HIS A 106 10.07 11.34 9.43
CA HIS A 106 8.70 11.74 9.75
C HIS A 106 8.04 12.55 8.63
N ALA A 107 8.80 13.40 7.93
CA ALA A 107 8.31 14.10 6.75
C ALA A 107 7.96 13.15 5.60
N MET A 108 8.83 12.18 5.30
CA MET A 108 8.57 11.17 4.27
C MET A 108 7.41 10.26 4.64
N TYR A 109 7.23 9.95 5.93
CA TYR A 109 6.08 9.18 6.41
C TYR A 109 4.75 9.91 6.10
N GLN A 110 4.66 11.19 6.41
CA GLN A 110 3.47 11.99 6.10
C GLN A 110 3.28 12.18 4.60
N LEU A 111 4.36 12.36 3.84
CA LEU A 111 4.27 12.43 2.37
C LEU A 111 3.80 11.11 1.75
N LEU A 112 4.21 9.96 2.32
CA LEU A 112 3.70 8.64 1.94
C LEU A 112 2.21 8.49 2.26
N MET A 113 1.76 8.92 3.44
CA MET A 113 0.34 8.92 3.79
C MET A 113 -0.49 9.82 2.85
N PHE A 114 0.02 11.01 2.54
CA PHE A 114 -0.58 11.90 1.55
C PHE A 114 -0.68 11.23 0.17
N ALA A 115 0.41 10.64 -0.32
CA ALA A 115 0.46 10.02 -1.64
C ALA A 115 -0.51 8.83 -1.75
N MET A 116 -0.56 7.96 -0.73
CA MET A 116 -1.51 6.84 -0.70
C MET A 116 -2.97 7.33 -0.66
N ASN A 117 -3.27 8.32 0.20
CA ASN A 117 -4.62 8.88 0.27
C ASN A 117 -5.02 9.55 -1.06
N LEU A 118 -4.11 10.31 -1.68
CA LEU A 118 -4.32 10.96 -2.98
C LEU A 118 -4.64 9.92 -4.06
N ALA A 119 -3.92 8.81 -4.10
CA ALA A 119 -4.19 7.73 -5.05
C ALA A 119 -5.60 7.12 -4.86
N LEU A 120 -6.06 6.99 -3.60
CA LEU A 120 -7.37 6.43 -3.28
C LEU A 120 -8.53 7.39 -3.64
N VAL A 121 -8.37 8.69 -3.37
CA VAL A 121 -9.41 9.69 -3.66
C VAL A 121 -9.33 10.26 -5.08
N ALA A 122 -8.30 9.93 -5.86
CA ALA A 122 -8.14 10.49 -7.20
C ALA A 122 -9.26 10.01 -8.15
N ASN A 123 -9.99 10.97 -8.70
CA ASN A 123 -10.91 10.76 -9.82
C ASN A 123 -10.17 10.76 -11.17
N ASN A 124 -8.98 11.34 -11.26
CA ASN A 124 -8.24 11.39 -12.52
C ASN A 124 -7.24 10.20 -12.61
N ILE A 125 -7.27 9.44 -13.70
CA ILE A 125 -6.42 8.24 -13.89
C ILE A 125 -4.92 8.57 -13.92
N GLY A 126 -4.54 9.74 -14.45
CA GLY A 126 -3.17 10.23 -14.40
C GLY A 126 -2.75 10.64 -12.99
N LEU A 127 -3.67 11.22 -12.21
CA LEU A 127 -3.42 11.58 -10.82
C LEU A 127 -3.23 10.34 -9.93
N ILE A 128 -3.99 9.25 -10.15
CA ILE A 128 -3.76 7.96 -9.49
C ILE A 128 -2.32 7.49 -9.73
N TRP A 129 -1.86 7.55 -10.98
CA TRP A 129 -0.50 7.17 -11.35
C TRP A 129 0.56 8.04 -10.66
N VAL A 130 0.42 9.38 -10.71
CA VAL A 130 1.35 10.33 -10.07
C VAL A 130 1.44 10.06 -8.56
N ALA A 131 0.29 9.83 -7.92
CA ALA A 131 0.21 9.58 -6.49
C ALA A 131 0.91 8.26 -6.09
N ILE A 132 0.75 7.19 -6.87
CA ILE A 132 1.43 5.91 -6.62
C ILE A 132 2.94 6.02 -6.83
N GLU A 133 3.39 6.78 -7.84
CA GLU A 133 4.83 6.99 -8.02
C GLU A 133 5.42 7.87 -6.91
N LEU A 134 4.70 8.90 -6.48
CA LEU A 134 5.10 9.68 -5.30
C LEU A 134 5.26 8.78 -4.07
N ALA A 135 4.30 7.89 -3.80
CA ALA A 135 4.37 6.92 -2.71
C ALA A 135 5.58 5.96 -2.85
N THR A 136 5.97 5.63 -4.08
CA THR A 136 7.15 4.80 -4.35
C THR A 136 8.43 5.57 -4.01
N LEU A 137 8.59 6.78 -4.53
CA LEU A 137 9.76 7.61 -4.30
C LEU A 137 9.96 7.88 -2.81
N THR A 138 8.90 8.20 -2.07
CA THR A 138 8.98 8.37 -0.61
C THR A 138 9.43 7.09 0.07
N THR A 139 8.89 5.94 -0.33
CA THR A 139 9.20 4.69 0.37
C THR A 139 10.60 4.17 0.05
N VAL A 140 11.09 4.33 -1.19
CA VAL A 140 12.48 4.02 -1.56
C VAL A 140 13.46 4.77 -0.65
N LEU A 141 13.21 6.06 -0.43
CA LEU A 141 14.05 6.89 0.42
C LEU A 141 14.02 6.44 1.90
N MET A 142 12.88 5.92 2.35
CA MET A 142 12.73 5.39 3.71
C MET A 142 13.35 4.00 3.89
N VAL A 143 13.31 3.14 2.87
CA VAL A 143 13.99 1.83 2.88
C VAL A 143 15.50 2.02 3.02
N GLY A 144 16.07 2.97 2.29
CA GLY A 144 17.51 3.27 2.32
C GLY A 144 18.00 4.12 3.51
N ILE A 145 17.16 4.35 4.53
CA ILE A 145 17.46 5.34 5.59
C ILE A 145 18.64 4.94 6.47
N TYR A 146 18.86 3.64 6.70
CA TYR A 146 19.96 3.15 7.52
C TYR A 146 21.34 3.26 6.85
N ARG A 147 21.39 3.53 5.53
CA ARG A 147 22.62 3.72 4.75
C ARG A 147 23.65 2.57 4.84
N THR A 148 23.23 1.37 5.21
CA THR A 148 24.06 0.16 5.09
C THR A 148 24.13 -0.28 3.63
N HIS A 149 25.10 -1.13 3.29
CA HIS A 149 25.26 -1.64 1.92
C HIS A 149 23.97 -2.35 1.46
N GLU A 150 23.42 -3.21 2.31
CA GLU A 150 22.23 -4.00 2.05
C GLU A 150 20.98 -3.12 1.92
N ALA A 151 20.83 -2.11 2.79
CA ALA A 151 19.70 -1.18 2.72
C ALA A 151 19.72 -0.31 1.48
N LEU A 152 20.91 0.12 1.03
CA LEU A 152 21.07 0.86 -0.21
C LEU A 152 20.82 -0.04 -1.43
N GLU A 153 21.31 -1.27 -1.43
CA GLU A 153 21.03 -2.24 -2.48
C GLU A 153 19.52 -2.51 -2.61
N ALA A 154 18.85 -2.76 -1.48
CA ALA A 154 17.39 -2.96 -1.44
C ALA A 154 16.63 -1.73 -1.95
N ALA A 155 17.03 -0.52 -1.53
CA ALA A 155 16.43 0.72 -2.02
C ALA A 155 16.61 0.90 -3.53
N TRP A 156 17.79 0.62 -4.08
CA TRP A 156 18.06 0.69 -5.52
C TRP A 156 17.30 -0.36 -6.31
N LYS A 157 17.26 -1.61 -5.85
CA LYS A 157 16.43 -2.66 -6.45
C LYS A 157 14.97 -2.26 -6.48
N TYR A 158 14.46 -1.73 -5.38
CA TYR A 158 13.08 -1.25 -5.30
C TYR A 158 12.82 -0.08 -6.24
N PHE A 159 13.73 0.91 -6.29
CA PHE A 159 13.60 2.03 -7.22
C PHE A 159 13.55 1.57 -8.67
N ILE A 160 14.50 0.75 -9.10
CA ILE A 160 14.60 0.31 -10.51
C ILE A 160 13.37 -0.53 -10.89
N LEU A 161 13.08 -1.59 -10.13
CA LEU A 161 11.96 -2.49 -10.44
C LEU A 161 10.62 -1.77 -10.31
N GLY A 162 10.47 -0.96 -9.26
CA GLY A 162 9.28 -0.18 -9.01
C GLY A 162 9.01 0.88 -10.07
N SER A 163 10.02 1.61 -10.52
CA SER A 163 9.87 2.64 -11.56
C SER A 163 9.73 2.05 -12.96
N VAL A 164 10.34 0.90 -13.26
CA VAL A 164 10.01 0.18 -14.51
C VAL A 164 8.54 -0.25 -14.51
N GLY A 165 8.06 -0.82 -13.40
CA GLY A 165 6.65 -1.17 -13.25
C GLY A 165 5.72 0.03 -13.44
N ILE A 166 5.98 1.15 -12.77
CA ILE A 166 5.13 2.34 -12.91
C ILE A 166 5.18 2.93 -14.32
N ALA A 167 6.30 2.81 -15.04
CA ALA A 167 6.41 3.28 -16.41
C ALA A 167 5.52 2.45 -17.36
N LEU A 168 5.44 1.13 -17.13
CA LEU A 168 4.48 0.26 -17.83
C LEU A 168 3.03 0.65 -17.49
N ALA A 169 2.72 0.93 -16.21
CA ALA A 169 1.40 1.40 -15.82
C ALA A 169 1.05 2.77 -16.45
N LEU A 170 2.04 3.68 -16.58
CA LEU A 170 1.86 4.96 -17.26
C LEU A 170 1.49 4.74 -18.72
N PHE A 171 2.24 3.87 -19.40
CA PHE A 171 1.97 3.53 -20.79
C PHE A 171 0.57 2.96 -20.96
N GLY A 172 0.16 2.03 -20.08
CA GLY A 172 -1.22 1.53 -20.06
C GLY A 172 -2.27 2.63 -19.83
N THR A 173 -2.00 3.57 -18.92
CA THR A 173 -2.87 4.73 -18.66
C THR A 173 -3.00 5.64 -19.90
N ILE A 174 -1.90 5.86 -20.62
CA ILE A 174 -1.89 6.61 -21.88
C ILE A 174 -2.74 5.90 -22.95
N LEU A 175 -2.66 4.57 -23.04
CA LEU A 175 -3.47 3.80 -23.99
C LEU A 175 -4.97 3.88 -23.66
N VAL A 176 -5.35 3.87 -22.38
CA VAL A 176 -6.74 4.13 -21.96
C VAL A 176 -7.19 5.52 -22.38
N TYR A 177 -6.36 6.54 -22.18
CA TYR A 177 -6.65 7.90 -22.64
C TYR A 177 -6.82 7.97 -24.16
N MET A 178 -5.94 7.31 -24.93
CA MET A 178 -6.04 7.24 -26.38
C MET A 178 -7.32 6.52 -26.86
N ALA A 179 -7.80 5.53 -26.12
CA ALA A 179 -9.06 4.84 -26.41
C ALA A 179 -10.29 5.72 -26.08
N ALA A 180 -10.17 6.59 -25.09
CA ALA A 180 -11.23 7.48 -24.63
C ALA A 180 -11.36 8.76 -25.48
N ARG A 181 -10.25 9.33 -25.93
CA ARG A 181 -10.19 10.61 -26.67
C ARG A 181 -11.16 10.70 -27.86
N PRO A 182 -11.31 9.69 -28.75
CA PRO A 182 -12.23 9.78 -29.89
C PRO A 182 -13.71 9.88 -29.49
N VAL A 183 -14.06 9.41 -28.29
CA VAL A 183 -15.45 9.34 -27.81
C VAL A 183 -15.79 10.51 -26.90
N LEU A 184 -14.86 10.89 -26.02
CA LEU A 184 -15.06 11.92 -24.99
C LEU A 184 -14.48 13.28 -25.36
N GLY A 185 -13.69 13.37 -26.44
CA GLY A 185 -12.97 14.57 -26.83
C GLY A 185 -11.59 14.67 -26.19
N GLU A 186 -10.87 15.74 -26.53
CA GLU A 186 -9.56 16.04 -25.97
C GLU A 186 -9.64 16.76 -24.62
N GLY A 187 -8.57 16.67 -23.84
CA GLY A 187 -8.44 17.36 -22.56
C GLY A 187 -8.63 16.46 -21.34
N LEU A 188 -8.92 17.10 -20.20
CA LEU A 188 -8.94 16.45 -18.89
C LEU A 188 -10.10 15.47 -18.73
N ASP A 189 -11.23 15.69 -19.40
CA ASP A 189 -12.44 14.87 -19.26
C ASP A 189 -12.21 13.42 -19.67
N ALA A 190 -11.36 13.18 -20.68
CA ALA A 190 -10.94 11.84 -21.11
C ALA A 190 -9.96 11.15 -20.12
N MET A 191 -9.65 11.78 -18.99
CA MET A 191 -8.87 11.21 -17.89
C MET A 191 -9.67 11.11 -16.58
N VAL A 192 -10.88 11.65 -16.53
CA VAL A 192 -11.73 11.63 -15.33
C VAL A 192 -12.49 10.31 -15.27
N TRP A 193 -12.25 9.52 -14.22
CA TRP A 193 -12.85 8.21 -13.97
C TRP A 193 -14.38 8.24 -14.04
N THR A 194 -15.04 9.19 -13.37
CA THR A 194 -16.51 9.32 -13.42
C THR A 194 -17.05 9.57 -14.82
N VAL A 195 -16.27 10.18 -15.71
CA VAL A 195 -16.66 10.39 -17.12
C VAL A 195 -16.36 9.13 -17.94
N LEU A 196 -15.17 8.54 -17.76
CA LEU A 196 -14.72 7.33 -18.46
C LEU A 196 -15.72 6.18 -18.35
N ILE A 197 -16.22 5.90 -17.14
CA ILE A 197 -17.15 4.78 -16.91
C ILE A 197 -18.51 4.94 -17.61
N THR A 198 -18.90 6.16 -17.99
CA THR A 198 -20.20 6.41 -18.65
C THR A 198 -20.22 6.01 -20.13
N ARG A 199 -19.04 6.00 -20.78
CA ARG A 199 -18.88 5.74 -22.22
C ARG A 199 -17.88 4.62 -22.53
N ALA A 200 -17.43 3.89 -21.51
CA ALA A 200 -16.42 2.84 -21.64
C ALA A 200 -16.75 1.75 -22.68
N SER A 201 -18.03 1.46 -22.89
CA SER A 201 -18.50 0.49 -23.90
C SER A 201 -18.23 0.92 -25.35
N ALA A 202 -17.99 2.20 -25.61
CA ALA A 202 -17.73 2.76 -26.93
C ALA A 202 -16.23 2.92 -27.24
N PHE A 203 -15.35 2.64 -26.28
CA PHE A 203 -13.90 2.75 -26.48
C PHE A 203 -13.39 1.60 -27.37
N ASP A 204 -12.26 1.85 -28.05
CA ASP A 204 -11.60 0.84 -28.87
C ASP A 204 -11.16 -0.36 -28.00
N PRO A 205 -11.76 -1.56 -28.18
CA PRO A 205 -11.45 -2.72 -27.36
C PRO A 205 -10.03 -3.23 -27.58
N ALA A 206 -9.47 -3.10 -28.78
CA ALA A 206 -8.11 -3.58 -29.05
C ALA A 206 -7.09 -2.78 -28.24
N LEU A 207 -7.28 -1.46 -28.17
CA LEU A 207 -6.44 -0.57 -27.40
C LEU A 207 -6.60 -0.79 -25.89
N LEU A 208 -7.83 -1.01 -25.40
CA LEU A 208 -8.08 -1.36 -24.00
C LEU A 208 -7.42 -2.69 -23.60
N ASN A 209 -7.42 -3.69 -24.49
CA ASN A 209 -6.79 -4.99 -24.22
C ASN A 209 -5.29 -4.84 -24.00
N VAL A 210 -4.62 -4.11 -24.89
CA VAL A 210 -3.18 -3.83 -24.76
C VAL A 210 -2.92 -2.98 -23.52
N ALA A 211 -3.75 -1.96 -23.27
CA ALA A 211 -3.65 -1.12 -22.08
C ALA A 211 -3.67 -1.95 -20.80
N PHE A 212 -4.61 -2.90 -20.69
CA PHE A 212 -4.75 -3.71 -19.49
C PHE A 212 -3.56 -4.62 -19.22
N VAL A 213 -2.91 -5.17 -20.25
CA VAL A 213 -1.67 -5.95 -20.07
C VAL A 213 -0.59 -5.08 -19.42
N PHE A 214 -0.39 -3.86 -19.90
CA PHE A 214 0.60 -2.94 -19.34
C PHE A 214 0.23 -2.45 -17.93
N LEU A 215 -1.06 -2.19 -17.69
CA LEU A 215 -1.57 -1.84 -16.36
C LEU A 215 -1.39 -2.98 -15.36
N LEU A 216 -1.67 -4.22 -15.77
CA LEU A 216 -1.50 -5.42 -14.96
C LEU A 216 -0.03 -5.67 -14.63
N LEU A 217 0.87 -5.56 -15.61
CA LEU A 217 2.31 -5.69 -15.35
C LEU A 217 2.82 -4.55 -14.46
N GLY A 218 2.39 -3.32 -14.73
CA GLY A 218 2.88 -2.16 -14.00
C GLY A 218 2.39 -2.08 -12.56
N TYR A 219 1.08 -2.06 -12.35
CA TYR A 219 0.51 -2.09 -11.00
C TYR A 219 0.73 -3.44 -10.32
N GLY A 220 0.77 -4.55 -11.05
CA GLY A 220 1.13 -5.87 -10.50
C GLY A 220 2.55 -5.90 -9.94
N THR A 221 3.50 -5.15 -10.52
CA THR A 221 4.83 -4.96 -9.93
C THR A 221 4.73 -4.26 -8.57
N LYS A 222 3.92 -3.20 -8.44
CA LYS A 222 3.71 -2.48 -7.18
C LYS A 222 2.94 -3.29 -6.14
N VAL A 223 2.03 -4.16 -6.57
CA VAL A 223 1.34 -5.15 -5.71
C VAL A 223 2.31 -6.24 -5.23
N GLY A 224 3.41 -6.47 -5.97
CA GLY A 224 4.36 -7.54 -5.67
C GLY A 224 3.88 -8.91 -6.14
N LEU A 225 3.17 -8.97 -7.27
CA LEU A 225 2.76 -10.24 -7.89
C LEU A 225 3.96 -10.93 -8.54
N ALA A 226 4.01 -12.26 -8.50
CA ALA A 226 5.01 -13.02 -9.25
C ALA A 226 4.73 -12.98 -10.76
N PRO A 227 5.79 -12.89 -11.60
CA PRO A 227 7.23 -12.90 -11.27
C PRO A 227 7.86 -11.51 -10.95
N LEU A 228 7.06 -10.47 -10.76
CA LEU A 228 7.49 -9.07 -10.63
C LEU A 228 7.81 -8.64 -9.17
N HIS A 229 7.81 -9.60 -8.24
CA HIS A 229 7.85 -9.37 -6.79
C HIS A 229 9.25 -9.16 -6.20
N ALA A 230 10.31 -9.29 -6.99
CA ALA A 230 11.69 -9.46 -6.48
C ALA A 230 12.18 -8.31 -5.57
N TRP A 231 11.61 -7.12 -5.70
CA TRP A 231 11.93 -5.98 -4.84
C TRP A 231 11.36 -6.09 -3.42
N LEU A 232 10.23 -6.78 -3.26
CA LEU A 232 9.41 -6.72 -2.05
C LEU A 232 10.10 -7.36 -0.84
N PRO A 233 10.68 -8.59 -0.93
CA PRO A 233 11.36 -9.20 0.21
C PRO A 233 12.56 -8.40 0.71
N ASP A 234 13.36 -7.83 -0.19
CA ASP A 234 14.55 -7.06 0.17
C ASP A 234 14.17 -5.71 0.80
N ALA A 235 13.16 -5.01 0.25
CA ALA A 235 12.67 -3.76 0.82
C ALA A 235 12.15 -3.93 2.25
N HIS A 236 11.47 -5.04 2.54
CA HIS A 236 11.00 -5.37 3.89
C HIS A 236 12.14 -5.76 4.84
N ALA A 237 13.12 -6.54 4.37
CA ALA A 237 14.23 -6.98 5.22
C ALA A 237 14.99 -5.76 5.78
N GLU A 238 15.39 -4.88 4.86
CA GLU A 238 16.36 -3.83 5.15
C GLU A 238 15.71 -2.51 5.61
N GLY A 239 14.46 -2.23 5.21
CA GLY A 239 13.76 -1.01 5.60
C GLY A 239 13.36 -1.00 7.08
N PRO A 240 13.12 0.17 7.70
CA PRO A 240 12.63 0.24 9.08
C PRO A 240 11.32 -0.53 9.25
N THR A 241 11.17 -1.21 10.39
CA THR A 241 10.01 -2.09 10.60
C THR A 241 8.64 -1.37 10.55
N PRO A 242 8.48 -0.12 11.03
CA PRO A 242 7.22 0.61 10.82
C PRO A 242 6.89 0.80 9.33
N ILE A 243 7.90 1.00 8.49
CA ILE A 243 7.72 1.14 7.03
C ILE A 243 7.37 -0.20 6.40
N SER A 244 7.90 -1.30 6.92
CA SER A 244 7.46 -2.64 6.53
C SER A 244 5.97 -2.87 6.84
N ALA A 245 5.47 -2.37 7.97
CA ALA A 245 4.05 -2.47 8.31
C ALA A 245 3.16 -1.69 7.34
N VAL A 246 3.55 -0.47 6.96
CA VAL A 246 2.83 0.35 5.96
C VAL A 246 2.94 -0.25 4.55
N LEU A 247 4.13 -0.69 4.15
CA LEU A 247 4.38 -1.31 2.85
C LEU A 247 3.46 -2.51 2.64
N SER A 248 3.49 -3.47 3.57
CA SER A 248 2.72 -4.71 3.45
C SER A 248 1.23 -4.47 3.66
N GLY A 249 0.86 -3.63 4.61
CA GLY A 249 -0.54 -3.45 4.98
C GLY A 249 -1.29 -2.53 4.02
N LEU A 250 -0.63 -1.53 3.43
CA LEU A 250 -1.29 -0.40 2.77
C LEU A 250 -0.87 -0.22 1.31
N LEU A 251 0.43 -0.08 1.05
CA LEU A 251 0.89 0.30 -0.29
C LEU A 251 0.48 -0.73 -1.36
N LEU A 252 0.54 -2.02 -1.03
CA LEU A 252 0.11 -3.09 -1.94
C LEU A 252 -1.38 -2.99 -2.27
N ASN A 253 -2.21 -2.63 -1.29
CA ASN A 253 -3.65 -2.45 -1.48
C ASN A 253 -3.96 -1.24 -2.38
N VAL A 254 -3.24 -0.12 -2.21
CA VAL A 254 -3.41 1.08 -3.04
C VAL A 254 -3.07 0.76 -4.51
N ALA A 255 -2.00 0.01 -4.74
CA ALA A 255 -1.63 -0.45 -6.08
C ALA A 255 -2.69 -1.39 -6.68
N LEU A 256 -3.20 -2.34 -5.88
CA LEU A 256 -4.25 -3.25 -6.34
C LEU A 256 -5.56 -2.50 -6.61
N TYR A 257 -5.92 -1.52 -5.79
CA TYR A 257 -7.07 -0.64 -6.00
C TYR A 257 -7.01 0.06 -7.38
N ALA A 258 -5.86 0.61 -7.77
CA ALA A 258 -5.69 1.20 -9.09
C ALA A 258 -5.94 0.18 -10.21
N LEU A 259 -5.38 -1.03 -10.09
CA LEU A 259 -5.63 -2.12 -11.04
C LEU A 259 -7.12 -2.51 -11.09
N LEU A 260 -7.81 -2.56 -9.94
CA LEU A 260 -9.24 -2.87 -9.87
C LEU A 260 -10.10 -1.81 -10.57
N ARG A 261 -9.74 -0.53 -10.48
CA ARG A 261 -10.42 0.53 -11.26
C ARG A 261 -10.33 0.23 -12.75
N PHE A 262 -9.15 -0.02 -13.28
CA PHE A 262 -9.03 -0.35 -14.71
C PHE A 262 -9.73 -1.67 -15.08
N LYS A 263 -9.73 -2.67 -14.20
CA LYS A 263 -10.50 -3.90 -14.37
C LYS A 263 -12.01 -3.61 -14.50
N MET A 264 -12.55 -2.73 -13.66
CA MET A 264 -13.96 -2.30 -13.72
C MET A 264 -14.25 -1.56 -15.02
N LEU A 265 -13.35 -0.68 -15.48
CA LEU A 265 -13.50 0.03 -16.75
C LEU A 265 -13.60 -0.93 -17.93
N LEU A 266 -12.70 -1.92 -18.01
CA LEU A 266 -12.72 -2.91 -19.08
C LEU A 266 -13.96 -3.80 -19.04
N ALA A 267 -14.46 -4.15 -17.85
CA ALA A 267 -15.66 -4.96 -17.71
C ALA A 267 -16.93 -4.30 -18.28
N LEU A 268 -16.91 -2.97 -18.49
CA LEU A 268 -18.01 -2.22 -19.11
C LEU A 268 -17.98 -2.28 -20.65
N ASN A 269 -16.93 -2.82 -21.26
CA ASN A 269 -16.81 -2.99 -22.69
C ASN A 269 -16.90 -4.49 -23.07
N PRO A 270 -18.04 -4.96 -23.59
CA PRO A 270 -18.23 -6.38 -23.90
C PRO A 270 -17.29 -6.94 -24.97
N ALA A 271 -16.72 -6.07 -25.82
CA ALA A 271 -15.78 -6.46 -26.87
C ALA A 271 -14.32 -6.51 -26.38
N ALA A 272 -14.04 -5.97 -25.19
CA ALA A 272 -12.73 -6.06 -24.57
C ALA A 272 -12.52 -7.45 -23.94
N LEU A 273 -11.25 -7.82 -23.79
CA LEU A 273 -10.81 -9.01 -23.06
C LEU A 273 -11.32 -8.93 -21.62
N ALA A 274 -11.85 -10.05 -21.13
CA ALA A 274 -12.14 -10.23 -19.72
C ALA A 274 -10.84 -10.15 -18.90
N PRO A 275 -10.69 -9.16 -18.00
CA PRO A 275 -9.47 -9.01 -17.19
C PRO A 275 -9.26 -10.13 -16.16
N GLY A 276 -10.36 -10.77 -15.74
CA GLY A 276 -10.42 -11.72 -14.64
C GLY A 276 -9.45 -12.90 -14.76
N PRO A 277 -9.45 -13.65 -15.88
CA PRO A 277 -8.53 -14.78 -16.08
C PRO A 277 -7.04 -14.43 -15.93
N LEU A 278 -6.61 -13.24 -16.36
CA LEU A 278 -5.22 -12.80 -16.19
C LEU A 278 -4.88 -12.58 -14.71
N MET A 279 -5.77 -11.92 -13.97
CA MET A 279 -5.62 -11.71 -12.53
C MET A 279 -5.64 -13.04 -11.75
N VAL A 280 -6.54 -13.96 -12.11
CA VAL A 280 -6.59 -15.33 -11.54
C VAL A 280 -5.25 -16.03 -11.75
N THR A 281 -4.73 -16.00 -12.97
CA THR A 281 -3.48 -16.68 -13.32
C THR A 281 -2.29 -16.09 -12.55
N MET A 282 -2.13 -14.77 -12.55
CA MET A 282 -1.05 -14.13 -11.78
C MET A 282 -1.20 -14.31 -10.27
N GLY A 283 -2.43 -14.27 -9.75
CA GLY A 283 -2.72 -14.51 -8.34
C GLY A 283 -2.30 -15.91 -7.90
N LEU A 284 -2.69 -16.95 -8.65
CA LEU A 284 -2.33 -18.34 -8.37
C LEU A 284 -0.82 -18.58 -8.51
N ILE A 285 -0.18 -18.03 -9.54
CA ILE A 285 1.28 -18.11 -9.69
C ILE A 285 1.97 -17.48 -8.47
N SER A 286 1.50 -16.32 -8.01
CA SER A 286 2.05 -15.64 -6.84
C SER A 286 1.89 -16.45 -5.55
N LEU A 287 0.69 -17.00 -5.33
CA LEU A 287 0.38 -17.89 -4.21
C LEU A 287 1.31 -19.11 -4.18
N VAL A 288 1.36 -19.87 -5.27
CA VAL A 288 2.16 -21.10 -5.37
C VAL A 288 3.64 -20.78 -5.22
N PHE A 289 4.13 -19.74 -5.90
CA PHE A 289 5.52 -19.33 -5.82
C PHE A 289 5.92 -18.93 -4.39
N ALA A 290 5.09 -18.11 -3.72
CA ALA A 290 5.35 -17.66 -2.35
C ALA A 290 5.35 -18.83 -1.36
N ALA A 291 4.41 -19.76 -1.48
CA ALA A 291 4.31 -20.95 -0.64
C ALA A 291 5.59 -21.79 -0.67
N PHE A 292 6.18 -22.03 -1.85
CA PHE A 292 7.45 -22.75 -1.96
C PHE A 292 8.65 -21.96 -1.41
N MET A 293 8.63 -20.63 -1.53
CA MET A 293 9.74 -19.78 -1.10
C MET A 293 9.78 -19.54 0.40
N LEU A 294 8.64 -19.58 1.09
CA LEU A 294 8.51 -19.35 2.54
C LEU A 294 9.35 -20.33 3.37
N TYR A 295 9.31 -21.63 3.02
CA TYR A 295 9.98 -22.71 3.76
C TYR A 295 11.49 -22.50 3.95
N ARG A 296 12.16 -21.79 3.02
CA ARG A 296 13.62 -21.60 3.04
C ARG A 296 14.06 -20.29 3.70
N ARG A 297 13.15 -19.42 4.14
CA ARG A 297 13.49 -18.11 4.69
C ARG A 297 13.93 -18.23 6.14
N ARG A 298 15.15 -17.74 6.41
CA ARG A 298 15.78 -17.73 7.74
C ARG A 298 15.69 -16.38 8.45
N ASP A 299 15.23 -15.36 7.72
CA ASP A 299 15.05 -14.00 8.19
C ASP A 299 13.56 -13.75 8.38
N ILE A 300 13.17 -13.28 9.57
CA ILE A 300 11.76 -13.14 9.95
C ILE A 300 11.02 -12.09 9.12
N LYS A 301 11.68 -10.99 8.75
CA LYS A 301 11.05 -9.92 7.96
C LYS A 301 10.92 -10.35 6.51
N ARG A 302 11.94 -11.01 5.94
CA ARG A 302 11.85 -11.62 4.60
C ARG A 302 10.76 -12.69 4.55
N MET A 303 10.63 -13.52 5.59
CA MET A 303 9.57 -14.53 5.67
C MET A 303 8.19 -13.87 5.58
N PHE A 304 7.92 -12.85 6.40
CA PHE A 304 6.63 -12.17 6.34
C PHE A 304 6.41 -11.38 5.05
N ALA A 305 7.46 -10.90 4.38
CA ALA A 305 7.36 -10.30 3.06
C ALA A 305 6.92 -11.30 1.98
N TYR A 306 7.46 -12.53 1.99
CA TYR A 306 6.98 -13.60 1.11
C TYR A 306 5.53 -13.98 1.39
N SER A 307 5.13 -14.03 2.66
CA SER A 307 3.71 -14.23 3.00
C SER A 307 2.85 -13.03 2.56
N SER A 308 3.39 -11.82 2.38
CA SER A 308 2.63 -10.73 1.74
C SER A 308 2.39 -10.99 0.24
N ILE A 309 3.38 -11.54 -0.48
CA ILE A 309 3.21 -11.99 -1.88
C ILE A 309 2.11 -13.05 -1.97
N GLU A 310 2.11 -14.01 -1.05
CA GLU A 310 1.11 -15.08 -0.96
C GLU A 310 -0.32 -14.52 -0.82
N HIS A 311 -0.54 -13.65 0.17
CA HIS A 311 -1.86 -13.08 0.43
C HIS A 311 -2.30 -12.11 -0.66
N MET A 312 -1.41 -11.29 -1.22
CA MET A 312 -1.76 -10.46 -2.38
C MET A 312 -2.11 -11.31 -3.60
N GLY A 313 -1.51 -12.49 -3.75
CA GLY A 313 -1.90 -13.50 -4.73
C GLY A 313 -3.33 -14.00 -4.51
N ILE A 314 -3.70 -14.35 -3.28
CA ILE A 314 -5.06 -14.79 -2.91
C ILE A 314 -6.09 -13.67 -3.18
N ILE A 315 -5.79 -12.44 -2.76
CA ILE A 315 -6.67 -11.28 -2.96
C ILE A 315 -6.86 -11.01 -4.46
N THR A 316 -5.77 -11.04 -5.24
CA THR A 316 -5.82 -10.82 -6.69
C THR A 316 -6.60 -11.94 -7.39
N PHE A 317 -6.44 -13.19 -6.94
CA PHE A 317 -7.24 -14.32 -7.41
C PHE A 317 -8.74 -14.12 -7.15
N ALA A 318 -9.12 -13.73 -5.93
CA ALA A 318 -10.51 -13.49 -5.56
C ALA A 318 -11.15 -12.39 -6.42
N PHE A 319 -10.46 -11.25 -6.59
CA PHE A 319 -10.93 -10.22 -7.50
C PHE A 319 -10.91 -10.66 -8.97
N GLY A 320 -9.98 -11.53 -9.36
CA GLY A 320 -9.92 -12.10 -10.70
C GLY A 320 -11.15 -12.96 -11.04
N MET A 321 -11.60 -13.80 -10.10
CA MET A 321 -12.83 -14.60 -10.26
C MET A 321 -14.06 -13.72 -10.47
N GLY A 322 -14.14 -12.59 -9.75
CA GLY A 322 -15.23 -11.63 -9.87
C GLY A 322 -16.58 -12.16 -9.34
N GLY A 323 -17.61 -11.32 -9.48
CA GLY A 323 -18.91 -11.55 -8.87
C GLY A 323 -19.00 -11.07 -7.41
N PRO A 324 -20.21 -10.95 -6.85
CA PRO A 324 -20.42 -10.32 -5.54
C PRO A 324 -19.69 -11.04 -4.40
N LEU A 325 -19.74 -12.38 -4.37
CA LEU A 325 -19.14 -13.18 -3.30
C LEU A 325 -17.61 -13.13 -3.33
N ALA A 326 -16.99 -13.28 -4.51
CA ALA A 326 -15.53 -13.25 -4.63
C ALA A 326 -14.97 -11.84 -4.39
N ASN A 327 -15.68 -10.80 -4.82
CA ASN A 327 -15.31 -9.42 -4.51
C ASN A 327 -15.41 -9.13 -3.00
N PHE A 328 -16.45 -9.61 -2.33
CA PHE A 328 -16.58 -9.51 -0.87
C PHE A 328 -15.43 -10.25 -0.16
N ALA A 329 -15.14 -11.50 -0.56
CA ALA A 329 -14.03 -12.27 -0.02
C ALA A 329 -12.68 -11.56 -0.24
N GLY A 330 -12.44 -11.02 -1.43
CA GLY A 330 -11.23 -10.25 -1.74
C GLY A 330 -11.09 -8.99 -0.87
N LEU A 331 -12.18 -8.24 -0.65
CA LEU A 331 -12.19 -7.08 0.24
C LEU A 331 -11.94 -7.48 1.69
N LEU A 332 -12.64 -8.50 2.19
CA LEU A 332 -12.49 -8.98 3.57
C LEU A 332 -11.06 -9.48 3.82
N HIS A 333 -10.52 -10.32 2.94
CA HIS A 333 -9.17 -10.85 3.05
C HIS A 333 -8.13 -9.73 3.02
N MET A 334 -8.31 -8.74 2.15
CA MET A 334 -7.42 -7.58 2.07
C MET A 334 -7.47 -6.72 3.33
N THR A 335 -8.65 -6.45 3.89
CA THR A 335 -8.79 -5.73 5.16
C THR A 335 -8.14 -6.49 6.31
N MET A 336 -8.44 -7.78 6.45
CA MET A 336 -7.90 -8.61 7.54
C MET A 336 -6.41 -8.84 7.39
N HIS A 337 -5.91 -8.96 6.15
CA HIS A 337 -4.48 -9.01 5.85
C HIS A 337 -3.77 -7.74 6.33
N SER A 338 -4.28 -6.55 6.00
CA SER A 338 -3.69 -5.29 6.43
C SER A 338 -3.57 -5.19 7.95
N LEU A 339 -4.66 -5.47 8.67
CA LEU A 339 -4.68 -5.42 10.13
C LEU A 339 -3.71 -6.44 10.75
N THR A 340 -3.74 -7.68 10.27
CA THR A 340 -2.92 -8.78 10.78
C THR A 340 -1.43 -8.56 10.49
N LYS A 341 -1.07 -8.18 9.26
CA LYS A 341 0.32 -7.93 8.88
C LYS A 341 0.92 -6.75 9.63
N SER A 342 0.19 -5.65 9.78
CA SER A 342 0.69 -4.52 10.55
C SER A 342 0.96 -4.92 12.01
N ALA A 343 0.03 -5.65 12.64
CA ALA A 343 0.23 -6.18 13.99
C ALA A 343 1.46 -7.12 14.09
N ILE A 344 1.64 -8.03 13.13
CA ILE A 344 2.81 -8.91 13.05
C ILE A 344 4.09 -8.08 12.93
N PHE A 345 4.15 -7.08 12.04
CA PHE A 345 5.35 -6.27 11.88
C PHE A 345 5.65 -5.44 13.14
N PHE A 346 4.64 -4.99 13.90
CA PHE A 346 4.88 -4.34 15.19
C PHE A 346 5.54 -5.31 16.18
N ALA A 347 5.02 -6.53 16.30
CA ALA A 347 5.61 -7.56 17.16
C ALA A 347 7.03 -7.93 16.71
N VAL A 348 7.23 -8.20 15.43
CA VAL A 348 8.53 -8.54 14.83
C VAL A 348 9.54 -7.41 15.03
N GLY A 349 9.12 -6.15 14.91
CA GLY A 349 9.99 -4.99 15.12
C GLY A 349 10.52 -4.91 16.55
N HIS A 350 9.64 -5.06 17.54
CA HIS A 350 10.06 -5.11 18.95
C HIS A 350 10.92 -6.34 19.24
N ILE A 351 10.56 -7.52 18.72
CA ILE A 351 11.34 -8.75 18.90
C ILE A 351 12.75 -8.59 18.32
N ALA A 352 12.88 -8.01 17.12
CA ALA A 352 14.17 -7.77 16.49
C ALA A 352 15.03 -6.77 17.29
N GLN A 353 14.42 -5.74 17.90
CA GLN A 353 15.13 -4.81 18.79
C GLN A 353 15.59 -5.50 20.09
N VAL A 354 14.72 -6.27 20.74
CA VAL A 354 15.03 -6.99 21.99
C VAL A 354 16.10 -8.06 21.78
N LYS A 355 16.05 -8.80 20.68
CA LYS A 355 17.00 -9.88 20.37
C LYS A 355 18.25 -9.39 19.63
N GLY A 356 18.24 -8.18 19.07
CA GLY A 356 19.36 -7.63 18.28
C GLY A 356 19.63 -8.36 16.96
N THR A 357 18.70 -9.18 16.47
CA THR A 357 18.87 -10.01 15.27
C THR A 357 17.55 -10.20 14.54
N GLN A 358 17.61 -10.44 13.23
CA GLN A 358 16.45 -10.81 12.39
C GLN A 358 16.42 -12.32 12.06
N ARG A 359 17.44 -13.07 12.50
CA ARG A 359 17.56 -14.50 12.22
C ARG A 359 16.61 -15.30 13.09
N ILE A 360 15.71 -16.05 12.46
CA ILE A 360 14.67 -16.85 13.13
C ILE A 360 15.28 -17.85 14.13
N ALA A 361 16.42 -18.47 13.78
CA ALA A 361 17.11 -19.44 14.62
C ALA A 361 17.54 -18.86 15.99
N ASP A 362 17.77 -17.55 16.05
CA ASP A 362 18.28 -16.87 17.25
C ASP A 362 17.13 -16.23 18.07
N MET A 363 15.87 -16.43 17.66
CA MET A 363 14.67 -15.85 18.28
C MET A 363 13.93 -16.79 19.26
N GLY A 364 14.61 -17.79 19.81
CA GLY A 364 14.02 -18.75 20.77
C GLY A 364 13.61 -18.14 22.12
N GLY A 365 12.69 -18.83 22.83
CA GLY A 365 12.32 -18.56 24.22
C GLY A 365 11.51 -17.29 24.48
N LEU A 366 10.88 -16.71 23.43
CA LEU A 366 10.13 -15.45 23.55
C LEU A 366 8.86 -15.56 24.41
N THR A 367 8.18 -16.70 24.39
CA THR A 367 6.94 -16.92 25.18
C THR A 367 7.20 -16.93 26.69
N GLU A 368 8.42 -17.21 27.11
CA GLU A 368 8.84 -17.19 28.52
C GLU A 368 9.51 -15.87 28.89
N THR A 369 10.44 -15.40 28.06
CA THR A 369 11.22 -14.17 28.36
C THR A 369 10.44 -12.88 28.15
N ASN A 370 9.55 -12.84 27.14
CA ASN A 370 8.70 -11.69 26.82
C ASN A 370 7.30 -12.17 26.41
N PRO A 371 6.46 -12.65 27.36
CA PRO A 371 5.22 -13.37 27.05
C PRO A 371 4.25 -12.61 26.14
N VAL A 372 4.12 -11.29 26.33
CA VAL A 372 3.24 -10.44 25.50
C VAL A 372 3.70 -10.42 24.04
N LEU A 373 5.00 -10.29 23.78
CA LEU A 373 5.56 -10.30 22.43
C LEU A 373 5.52 -11.70 21.81
N GLY A 374 5.87 -12.73 22.59
CA GLY A 374 5.87 -14.12 22.14
C GLY A 374 4.47 -14.59 21.76
N TRP A 375 3.50 -14.47 22.66
CA TRP A 375 2.11 -14.85 22.39
C TRP A 375 1.44 -13.93 21.37
N GLY A 376 1.80 -12.65 21.33
CA GLY A 376 1.33 -11.72 20.29
C GLY A 376 1.78 -12.15 18.89
N LEU A 377 3.03 -12.57 18.73
CA LEU A 377 3.52 -13.11 17.46
C LEU A 377 2.84 -14.45 17.12
N VAL A 378 2.66 -15.35 18.09
CA VAL A 378 1.92 -16.61 17.87
C VAL A 378 0.50 -16.34 17.39
N LEU A 379 -0.24 -15.45 18.05
CA LEU A 379 -1.59 -15.08 17.63
C LEU A 379 -1.59 -14.47 16.22
N GLY A 380 -0.61 -13.61 15.92
CA GLY A 380 -0.44 -13.06 14.56
C GLY A 380 -0.17 -14.14 13.51
N VAL A 381 0.68 -15.12 13.81
CA VAL A 381 0.96 -16.25 12.90
C VAL A 381 -0.27 -17.14 12.72
N VAL A 382 -1.03 -17.41 13.79
CA VAL A 382 -2.29 -18.17 13.71
C VAL A 382 -3.33 -17.41 12.88
N ALA A 383 -3.40 -16.09 13.02
CA ALA A 383 -4.28 -15.23 12.23
C ALA A 383 -3.90 -15.24 10.75
N ILE A 384 -2.62 -15.01 10.41
CA ILE A 384 -2.18 -14.93 9.01
C ILE A 384 -2.22 -16.29 8.32
N ALA A 385 -2.09 -17.39 9.06
CA ALA A 385 -2.28 -18.74 8.53
C ALA A 385 -3.76 -19.07 8.18
N GLY A 386 -4.71 -18.20 8.55
CA GLY A 386 -6.13 -18.42 8.28
C GLY A 386 -6.72 -19.55 9.12
N LEU A 387 -6.41 -19.62 10.41
CA LEU A 387 -7.03 -20.58 11.33
C LEU A 387 -8.35 -20.04 11.90
N PRO A 388 -9.43 -20.84 11.99
CA PRO A 388 -10.66 -20.44 12.67
C PRO A 388 -10.39 -20.09 14.14
N PRO A 389 -11.03 -19.07 14.74
CA PRO A 389 -12.12 -18.22 14.20
C PRO A 389 -11.63 -16.84 13.69
N LEU A 390 -10.38 -16.73 13.23
CA LEU A 390 -9.76 -15.43 12.89
C LEU A 390 -10.19 -14.96 11.50
N GLY A 391 -10.31 -13.65 11.30
CA GLY A 391 -10.96 -13.08 10.10
C GLY A 391 -10.33 -13.37 8.74
N ILE A 392 -9.14 -13.99 8.69
CA ILE A 392 -8.49 -14.46 7.46
C ILE A 392 -8.97 -15.86 7.04
N PHE A 393 -9.52 -16.66 7.97
CA PHE A 393 -10.21 -17.92 7.67
C PHE A 393 -11.55 -17.64 6.99
#